data_AF-A0A555B9H6-F1
#
_entry.id   AF-A0A555B9H6-F1
#
_cell.length_a   1.000
_cell.length_b   1.000
_cell.length_c   1.000
_cell.angle_alpha   90.00
_cell.angle_beta   90.00
_cell.angle_gamma   90.00
#
_symmetry.space_group_name_H-M   'P 1'
#
loop_
_entity.id
_entity.type
_entity.pdbx_description
1 polymer ?
#
loop_
_entity_poly.entity_id
_entity_poly.type
_entity_poly.pdbx_seq_one_letter_code
_entity_poly.pdbx_strand_id
1 'polypeptide(L)'
;MLINIENATEENVLDSKFTTAIENILRAFAERKHLIIAQKKFFNCIMEEKGGIYSMTSKNFASEALAGLIEYHAILNQVSFYISVDFTIHDTSFRWIDLGEKYKFICGPLYFNDSSQLQKTKIVCENPLDSDFFKIIAAFYARNEHLSRCSINFNVLNGGGGSTKDVFERTIQNDEIAFCIVDNDKKHPQAPYGGTSSHFLGEKIKRSGLVEILDVHEVESLVPLDTIEEVLKNLNLMIKKKDTLDFLKKLCSIDESAKFY
;
A
#
# COMPACT_ATOMS: atom_id res chain seq x y z
N MET A 1 2.74 2.14 -5.25
CA MET A 1 1.66 3.01 -4.72
C MET A 1 1.12 3.89 -5.85
N LEU A 2 -0.05 4.52 -5.68
CA LEU A 2 -0.66 5.42 -6.68
C LEU A 2 -0.43 6.88 -6.27
N ILE A 3 0.07 7.69 -7.19
CA ILE A 3 0.35 9.13 -7.01
C ILE A 3 -0.59 9.91 -7.93
N ASN A 4 -1.45 10.73 -7.34
CA ASN A 4 -2.35 11.65 -8.04
C ASN A 4 -1.79 13.07 -7.98
N ILE A 5 -1.55 13.68 -9.14
CA ILE A 5 -1.09 15.07 -9.26
C ILE A 5 -2.30 15.99 -9.38
N GLU A 6 -2.44 16.92 -8.44
CA GLU A 6 -3.55 17.88 -8.35
C GLU A 6 -3.04 19.31 -8.50
N ASN A 7 -3.88 20.18 -9.06
CA ASN A 7 -3.66 21.63 -9.18
C ASN A 7 -2.37 22.08 -9.90
N ALA A 8 -1.73 21.20 -10.68
CA ALA A 8 -0.55 21.56 -11.46
C ALA A 8 -0.92 22.52 -12.60
N THR A 9 -0.33 23.72 -12.57
CA THR A 9 -0.43 24.70 -13.67
C THR A 9 0.78 24.58 -14.60
N GLU A 10 0.67 25.06 -15.83
CA GLU A 10 1.80 25.11 -16.76
C GLU A 10 3.00 25.89 -16.17
N GLU A 11 2.73 27.00 -15.50
CA GLU A 11 3.76 27.79 -14.81
C GLU A 11 4.50 26.95 -13.77
N ASN A 12 3.79 26.19 -12.93
CA ASN A 12 4.47 25.37 -11.92
C ASN A 12 5.17 24.15 -12.51
N VAL A 13 4.66 23.57 -13.60
CA VAL A 13 5.32 22.45 -14.28
C VAL A 13 6.61 22.91 -14.98
N LEU A 14 6.67 24.16 -15.43
CA LEU A 14 7.86 24.74 -16.06
C LEU A 14 8.77 25.49 -15.07
N ASP A 15 8.40 25.56 -13.79
CA ASP A 15 9.23 26.15 -12.74
C ASP A 15 10.36 25.18 -12.35
N SER A 16 11.60 25.66 -12.47
CA SER A 16 12.81 24.90 -12.12
C SER A 16 12.84 24.43 -10.67
N LYS A 17 12.09 25.11 -9.78
CA LYS A 17 11.93 24.74 -8.38
C LYS A 17 11.31 23.34 -8.19
N PHE A 18 10.40 22.92 -9.08
CA PHE A 18 9.69 21.64 -8.97
C PHE A 18 10.23 20.55 -9.90
N THR A 19 11.18 20.89 -10.79
CA THR A 19 11.71 19.97 -11.80
C THR A 19 12.27 18.69 -11.19
N THR A 20 13.09 18.78 -10.14
CA THR A 20 13.68 17.60 -9.49
C THR A 20 12.60 16.65 -8.96
N ALA A 21 11.59 17.16 -8.27
CA ALA A 21 10.48 16.36 -7.79
C ALA A 21 9.70 15.69 -8.93
N ILE A 22 9.37 16.44 -9.97
CA ILE A 22 8.64 15.91 -11.14
C ILE A 22 9.46 14.81 -11.82
N GLU A 23 10.76 15.01 -12.04
CA GLU A 23 11.64 14.00 -12.62
C GLU A 23 11.78 12.76 -11.74
N ASN A 24 11.87 12.92 -10.41
CA ASN A 24 11.90 11.78 -9.50
C ASN A 24 10.60 10.99 -9.55
N ILE A 25 9.44 11.65 -9.58
CA ILE A 25 8.12 11.00 -9.71
C ILE A 25 8.05 10.19 -11.00
N LEU A 26 8.41 10.80 -12.14
CA LEU A 26 8.45 10.14 -13.46
C LEU A 26 9.42 8.95 -13.48
N ARG A 27 10.60 9.10 -12.87
CA ARG A 27 11.58 8.01 -12.76
C ARG A 27 11.04 6.85 -11.94
N ALA A 28 10.39 7.13 -10.82
CA ALA A 28 9.81 6.08 -9.98
C ALA A 28 8.67 5.33 -10.70
N PHE A 29 7.93 6.00 -11.57
CA PHE A 29 6.98 5.36 -12.49
C PHE A 29 7.67 4.46 -13.50
N ALA A 30 8.69 4.96 -14.19
CA ALA A 30 9.46 4.17 -15.17
C ALA A 30 10.10 2.92 -14.54
N GLU A 31 10.54 3.02 -13.28
CA GLU A 31 11.06 1.92 -12.48
C GLU A 31 9.97 0.99 -11.91
N ARG A 32 8.70 1.21 -12.27
CA ARG A 32 7.52 0.43 -11.85
C ARG A 32 7.36 0.36 -10.32
N LYS A 33 7.72 1.43 -9.62
CA LYS A 33 7.51 1.59 -8.18
C LYS A 33 6.11 2.13 -7.91
N HIS A 34 5.70 3.11 -8.70
CA HIS A 34 4.43 3.82 -8.52
C HIS A 34 3.68 3.99 -9.85
N LEU A 35 2.37 4.16 -9.75
CA LEU A 35 1.54 4.63 -10.85
C LEU A 35 1.33 6.15 -10.69
N ILE A 36 1.26 6.87 -11.81
CA ILE A 36 1.03 8.32 -11.82
C ILE A 36 -0.31 8.61 -12.51
N ILE A 37 -1.10 9.45 -11.87
CA ILE A 37 -2.32 10.02 -12.40
C ILE A 37 -2.17 11.53 -12.38
N ALA A 38 -2.53 12.19 -13.48
CA ALA A 38 -2.56 13.65 -13.56
C ALA A 38 -3.53 14.09 -14.66
N GLN A 39 -3.81 15.38 -14.73
CA GLN A 39 -4.48 15.94 -15.91
C GLN A 39 -3.60 15.81 -17.16
N LYS A 40 -4.20 15.57 -18.34
CA LYS A 40 -3.45 15.47 -19.61
C LYS A 40 -2.50 16.65 -19.85
N LYS A 41 -2.92 17.85 -19.45
CA LYS A 41 -2.13 19.08 -19.56
C LYS A 41 -0.79 18.98 -18.83
N PHE A 42 -0.74 18.34 -17.66
CA PHE A 42 0.50 18.13 -16.91
C PHE A 42 1.55 17.38 -17.76
N PHE A 43 1.16 16.24 -18.34
CA PHE A 43 2.07 15.45 -19.18
C PHE A 43 2.43 16.17 -20.48
N ASN A 44 1.46 16.80 -21.14
CA ASN A 44 1.72 17.55 -22.37
C ASN A 44 2.70 18.71 -22.14
N CYS A 45 2.57 19.47 -21.05
CA CYS A 45 3.51 20.54 -20.71
C CYS A 45 4.94 20.01 -20.58
N ILE A 46 5.15 18.83 -19.96
CA ILE A 46 6.46 18.21 -19.85
C ILE A 46 6.99 17.81 -21.23
N MET A 47 6.15 17.16 -22.06
CA MET A 47 6.54 16.66 -23.39
C MET A 47 6.85 17.79 -24.39
N GLU A 48 6.09 18.88 -24.33
CA GLU A 48 6.18 20.01 -25.28
C GLU A 48 7.21 21.07 -24.86
N GLU A 49 7.75 20.98 -23.64
CA GLU A 49 8.80 21.84 -23.12
C GLU A 49 10.02 21.88 -24.07
N LYS A 50 10.59 23.06 -24.34
CA LYS A 50 11.73 23.25 -25.29
C LYS A 50 12.94 23.97 -24.69
N GLY A 51 12.81 24.52 -23.49
CA GLY A 51 13.86 25.23 -22.76
C GLY A 51 14.93 24.31 -22.14
N GLY A 52 14.78 22.99 -22.24
CA GLY A 52 15.73 22.02 -21.70
C GLY A 52 15.55 21.73 -20.21
N ILE A 53 14.40 22.11 -19.63
CA ILE A 53 14.05 21.79 -18.23
C ILE A 53 13.95 20.28 -18.03
N TYR A 54 13.33 19.59 -18.98
CA TYR A 54 13.13 18.14 -18.92
C TYR A 54 13.97 17.41 -19.95
N SER A 55 14.66 16.36 -19.51
CA SER A 55 15.40 15.47 -20.41
C SER A 55 14.48 14.73 -21.38
N MET A 56 15.03 14.27 -22.52
CA MET A 56 14.27 13.43 -23.47
C MET A 56 13.71 12.17 -22.78
N THR A 57 14.48 11.60 -21.84
CA THR A 57 14.05 10.45 -21.05
C THR A 57 12.83 10.78 -20.18
N SER A 58 12.83 11.92 -19.49
CA SER A 58 11.70 12.39 -18.69
C SER A 58 10.45 12.60 -19.55
N LYS A 59 10.61 13.14 -20.77
CA LYS A 59 9.52 13.32 -21.76
C LYS A 59 8.93 11.99 -22.22
N ASN A 60 9.78 10.98 -22.46
CA ASN A 60 9.32 9.63 -22.80
C ASN A 60 8.53 8.99 -21.66
N PHE A 61 8.99 9.13 -20.40
CA PHE A 61 8.26 8.64 -19.23
C PHE A 61 6.90 9.33 -19.07
N ALA A 62 6.82 10.64 -19.29
CA ALA A 62 5.55 11.37 -19.28
C ALA A 62 4.60 10.88 -20.39
N SER A 63 5.11 10.61 -21.59
CA SER A 63 4.34 10.04 -22.70
C SER A 63 3.79 8.64 -22.36
N GLU A 64 4.59 7.80 -21.72
CA GLU A 64 4.16 6.46 -21.28
C GLU A 64 3.08 6.54 -20.19
N ALA A 65 3.27 7.40 -19.19
CA ALA A 65 2.27 7.64 -18.14
C ALA A 65 0.95 8.18 -18.72
N LEU A 66 1.02 9.09 -19.69
CA LEU A 66 -0.16 9.63 -20.38
C LEU A 66 -0.93 8.54 -21.15
N ALA A 67 -0.23 7.60 -21.78
CA ALA A 67 -0.85 6.50 -22.52
C ALA A 67 -1.66 5.56 -21.60
N GLY A 68 -1.19 5.33 -20.36
CA GLY A 68 -1.88 4.52 -19.36
C GLY A 68 -2.99 5.23 -18.56
N LEU A 69 -3.20 6.53 -18.79
CA LEU A 69 -3.96 7.40 -17.89
C LEU A 69 -5.41 6.96 -17.62
N ILE A 70 -6.10 6.42 -18.63
CA ILE A 70 -7.49 5.94 -18.49
C ILE A 70 -7.53 4.72 -17.55
N GLU A 71 -6.62 3.77 -17.77
CA GLU A 71 -6.51 2.57 -16.94
C GLU A 71 -6.19 2.96 -15.51
N TYR A 72 -5.23 3.88 -15.30
CA TYR A 72 -4.82 4.30 -13.96
C TYR A 72 -5.93 5.06 -13.21
N HIS A 73 -6.69 5.92 -13.88
CA HIS A 73 -7.85 6.60 -13.26
C HIS A 73 -8.90 5.62 -12.72
N ALA A 74 -9.13 4.49 -13.39
CA ALA A 74 -10.08 3.48 -12.90
C ALA A 74 -9.64 2.90 -11.54
N ILE A 75 -8.32 2.75 -11.33
CA ILE A 75 -7.72 2.20 -10.11
C ILE A 75 -7.96 3.12 -8.90
N LEU A 76 -7.99 4.44 -9.10
CA LEU A 76 -8.13 5.42 -8.00
C LEU A 76 -9.38 5.15 -7.14
N ASN A 77 -10.45 4.65 -7.76
CA ASN A 77 -11.68 4.34 -7.04
C ASN A 77 -11.64 2.98 -6.32
N GLN A 78 -10.74 2.09 -6.69
CA GLN A 78 -10.61 0.73 -6.18
C GLN A 78 -9.60 0.61 -5.03
N VAL A 79 -8.78 1.63 -4.80
CA VAL A 79 -7.80 1.65 -3.70
C VAL A 79 -8.32 2.44 -2.50
N SER A 80 -7.98 1.95 -1.30
CA SER A 80 -8.23 2.63 -0.03
C SER A 80 -7.14 3.64 0.33
N PHE A 81 -6.04 3.71 -0.43
CA PHE A 81 -4.94 4.65 -0.14
C PHE A 81 -4.28 5.16 -1.43
N TYR A 82 -4.01 6.46 -1.47
CA TYR A 82 -3.18 7.08 -2.49
C TYR A 82 -2.51 8.36 -1.99
N ILE A 83 -1.46 8.78 -2.69
CA ILE A 83 -0.79 10.07 -2.47
C ILE A 83 -1.36 11.11 -3.41
N SER A 84 -1.56 12.30 -2.88
CA SER A 84 -1.95 13.49 -3.62
C SER A 84 -0.86 14.53 -3.57
N VAL A 85 -0.23 14.78 -4.71
CA VAL A 85 0.75 15.85 -4.86
C VAL A 85 0.01 17.09 -5.31
N ASP A 86 -0.24 18.00 -4.38
CA ASP A 86 -0.96 19.25 -4.61
C ASP A 86 0.03 20.38 -4.87
N PHE A 87 0.03 20.90 -6.09
CA PHE A 87 0.93 21.98 -6.50
C PHE A 87 0.64 23.33 -5.84
N THR A 88 -0.45 23.47 -5.08
CA THR A 88 -0.69 24.65 -4.22
C THR A 88 0.15 24.63 -2.94
N ILE A 89 0.76 23.48 -2.59
CA ILE A 89 1.66 23.34 -1.45
C ILE A 89 3.11 23.51 -1.94
N HIS A 90 3.77 24.58 -1.47
CA HIS A 90 5.06 25.03 -1.99
C HIS A 90 6.26 24.73 -1.08
N ASP A 91 6.07 23.87 -0.07
CA ASP A 91 7.07 23.40 0.88
C ASP A 91 7.08 21.86 0.94
N THR A 92 7.79 21.28 1.91
CA THR A 92 7.89 19.83 2.13
C THR A 92 6.88 19.31 3.14
N SER A 93 5.87 20.11 3.52
CA SER A 93 4.85 19.69 4.47
C SER A 93 3.93 18.63 3.85
N PHE A 94 3.34 17.85 4.74
CA PHE A 94 2.33 16.86 4.38
C PHE A 94 1.25 16.79 5.45
N ARG A 95 0.11 16.22 5.08
CA ARG A 95 -1.00 15.92 5.98
C ARG A 95 -1.77 14.72 5.50
N TRP A 96 -2.50 14.09 6.42
CA TRP A 96 -3.45 13.05 6.08
C TRP A 96 -4.87 13.58 6.06
N ILE A 97 -5.70 12.95 5.22
CA ILE A 97 -7.15 13.01 5.32
C ILE A 97 -7.66 11.58 5.46
N ASP A 98 -8.37 11.34 6.57
CA ASP A 98 -9.18 10.15 6.78
C ASP A 98 -10.58 10.40 6.19
N LEU A 99 -10.96 9.59 5.21
CA LEU A 99 -12.26 9.62 4.53
C LEU A 99 -13.09 8.38 4.89
N GLY A 100 -12.79 7.71 6.01
CA GLY A 100 -13.39 6.46 6.44
C GLY A 100 -12.66 5.26 5.82
N GLU A 101 -13.22 4.69 4.76
CA GLU A 101 -12.62 3.54 4.05
C GLU A 101 -11.45 3.93 3.13
N LYS A 102 -11.19 5.23 2.99
CA LYS A 102 -10.11 5.77 2.16
C LYS A 102 -9.22 6.72 2.96
N TYR A 103 -7.93 6.65 2.69
CA TYR A 103 -6.90 7.50 3.24
C TYR A 103 -6.19 8.26 2.12
N LYS A 104 -6.02 9.57 2.31
CA LYS A 104 -5.30 10.44 1.37
C LYS A 104 -4.10 11.06 2.08
N PHE A 105 -2.89 10.77 1.60
CA PHE A 105 -1.68 11.48 2.03
C PHE A 105 -1.44 12.65 1.07
N ILE A 106 -1.55 13.88 1.57
CA ILE A 106 -1.41 15.09 0.77
C ILE A 106 -0.07 15.74 1.06
N CYS A 107 0.70 16.04 0.01
CA CYS A 107 1.95 16.77 0.11
C CYS A 107 2.16 17.69 -1.11
N GLY A 108 3.10 18.63 -1.00
CA GLY A 108 3.58 19.39 -2.15
C GLY A 108 4.61 18.63 -2.97
N PRO A 109 4.96 19.08 -4.20
CA PRO A 109 5.95 18.40 -5.03
C PRO A 109 7.31 18.29 -4.35
N LEU A 110 7.72 19.30 -3.56
CA LEU A 110 9.04 19.32 -2.91
C LEU A 110 9.22 18.22 -1.87
N TYR A 111 8.13 17.62 -1.37
CA TYR A 111 8.20 16.40 -0.57
C TYR A 111 8.84 15.23 -1.32
N PHE A 112 9.02 15.32 -2.64
CA PHE A 112 9.68 14.28 -3.44
C PHE A 112 10.98 14.76 -4.11
N ASN A 113 11.59 15.83 -3.60
CA ASN A 113 12.93 16.22 -4.03
C ASN A 113 13.99 15.17 -3.64
N ASP A 114 13.81 14.49 -2.51
CA ASP A 114 14.60 13.29 -2.21
C ASP A 114 13.94 12.05 -2.82
N SER A 115 14.63 11.43 -3.77
CA SER A 115 14.19 10.20 -4.43
C SER A 115 14.04 9.00 -3.48
N SER A 116 14.59 9.06 -2.26
CA SER A 116 14.40 8.05 -1.22
C SER A 116 12.91 7.92 -0.81
N GLN A 117 12.16 9.02 -0.86
CA GLN A 117 10.73 9.06 -0.53
C GLN A 117 9.85 8.40 -1.59
N LEU A 118 10.41 8.18 -2.80
CA LEU A 118 9.75 7.50 -3.92
C LEU A 118 10.22 6.07 -4.12
N GLN A 119 10.91 5.47 -3.15
CA GLN A 119 11.16 4.03 -3.17
C GLN A 119 9.84 3.24 -3.04
N LYS A 120 9.90 1.93 -3.30
CA LYS A 120 8.73 1.05 -3.10
C LYS A 120 8.25 1.18 -1.65
N THR A 121 6.93 1.25 -1.47
CA THR A 121 6.28 1.27 -0.17
C THR A 121 6.81 0.14 0.71
N LYS A 122 7.05 0.43 1.99
CA LYS A 122 7.45 -0.58 2.97
C LYS A 122 6.20 -1.25 3.53
N ILE A 123 6.17 -2.57 3.54
CA ILE A 123 5.20 -3.35 4.31
C ILE A 123 5.89 -3.86 5.54
N VAL A 124 5.35 -3.54 6.71
CA VAL A 124 5.83 -4.03 8.00
C VAL A 124 4.79 -5.01 8.53
N CYS A 125 5.19 -6.26 8.72
CA CYS A 125 4.40 -7.28 9.39
C CYS A 125 5.25 -7.90 10.49
N GLU A 126 4.64 -8.68 11.38
CA GLU A 126 5.35 -9.31 12.50
C GLU A 126 6.39 -10.32 12.02
N ASN A 127 6.03 -11.09 10.99
CA ASN A 127 6.85 -12.09 10.35
C ASN A 127 6.90 -11.90 8.82
N PRO A 128 8.03 -12.23 8.16
CA PRO A 128 8.08 -12.27 6.69
C PRO A 128 7.02 -13.16 6.04
N LEU A 129 6.60 -14.26 6.68
CA LEU A 129 5.56 -15.14 6.15
C LEU A 129 4.21 -14.43 6.00
N ASP A 130 3.86 -13.53 6.91
CA ASP A 130 2.63 -12.73 6.84
C ASP A 130 2.65 -11.84 5.59
N SER A 131 3.81 -11.24 5.31
CA SER A 131 3.97 -10.39 4.14
C SER A 131 3.86 -11.16 2.81
N ASP A 132 4.36 -12.40 2.78
CA ASP A 132 4.20 -13.31 1.64
C ASP A 132 2.73 -13.71 1.48
N PHE A 133 2.03 -13.96 2.60
CA PHE A 133 0.60 -14.25 2.61
C PHE A 133 -0.21 -13.06 2.06
N PHE A 134 0.05 -11.84 2.51
CA PHE A 134 -0.61 -10.64 1.97
C PHE A 134 -0.28 -10.40 0.50
N LYS A 135 0.91 -10.79 0.03
CA LYS A 135 1.25 -10.72 -1.40
C LYS A 135 0.36 -11.64 -2.24
N ILE A 136 0.04 -12.84 -1.73
CA ILE A 136 -0.88 -13.78 -2.37
C ILE A 136 -2.30 -13.19 -2.39
N ILE A 137 -2.78 -12.67 -1.25
CA ILE A 137 -4.10 -12.03 -1.15
C ILE A 137 -4.21 -10.87 -2.13
N ALA A 138 -3.23 -9.97 -2.15
CA ALA A 138 -3.23 -8.81 -3.03
C ALA A 138 -3.24 -9.25 -4.50
N ALA A 139 -2.49 -10.30 -4.88
CA ALA A 139 -2.49 -10.82 -6.24
C ALA A 139 -3.80 -11.52 -6.62
N PHE A 140 -4.49 -12.13 -5.67
CA PHE A 140 -5.85 -12.66 -5.88
C PHE A 140 -6.85 -11.52 -6.08
N TYR A 141 -6.85 -10.53 -5.19
CA TYR A 141 -7.68 -9.34 -5.28
C TYR A 141 -7.49 -8.61 -6.62
N ALA A 142 -6.25 -8.34 -7.02
CA ALA A 142 -5.97 -7.65 -8.27
C ALA A 142 -6.46 -8.42 -9.51
N ARG A 143 -6.49 -9.75 -9.48
CA ARG A 143 -7.05 -10.54 -10.59
C ARG A 143 -8.57 -10.42 -10.66
N ASN A 144 -9.25 -10.37 -9.52
CA ASN A 144 -10.72 -10.30 -9.45
C ASN A 144 -11.25 -8.90 -9.77
N GLU A 145 -10.51 -7.85 -9.42
CA GLU A 145 -10.89 -6.45 -9.69
C GLU A 145 -10.41 -5.93 -11.05
N HIS A 146 -9.97 -6.83 -11.95
CA HIS A 146 -9.40 -6.47 -13.25
C HIS A 146 -8.18 -5.54 -13.20
N LEU A 147 -7.45 -5.56 -12.08
CA LEU A 147 -6.17 -4.88 -11.84
C LEU A 147 -4.95 -5.75 -12.19
N SER A 148 -5.13 -6.81 -13.00
CA SER A 148 -4.07 -7.80 -13.28
C SER A 148 -2.85 -7.21 -14.00
N ARG A 149 -3.00 -6.04 -14.63
CA ARG A 149 -1.91 -5.28 -15.25
C ARG A 149 -1.12 -4.43 -14.25
N CYS A 150 -1.64 -4.24 -13.04
CA CYS A 150 -0.96 -3.53 -11.98
C CYS A 150 0.00 -4.49 -11.26
N SER A 151 1.30 -4.26 -11.41
CA SER A 151 2.29 -5.03 -10.65
C SER A 151 2.22 -4.66 -9.17
N ILE A 152 1.99 -5.67 -8.32
CA ILE A 152 2.02 -5.51 -6.87
C ILE A 152 3.49 -5.54 -6.42
N ASN A 153 3.96 -4.43 -5.87
CA ASN A 153 5.37 -4.23 -5.60
C ASN A 153 5.57 -3.43 -4.31
N PHE A 154 6.28 -4.03 -3.36
CA PHE A 154 6.61 -3.43 -2.08
C PHE A 154 7.90 -4.05 -1.52
N ASN A 155 8.53 -3.37 -0.56
CA ASN A 155 9.64 -3.92 0.20
C ASN A 155 9.12 -4.45 1.54
N VAL A 156 9.42 -5.69 1.86
CA VAL A 156 9.06 -6.31 3.15
C VAL A 156 10.08 -5.90 4.21
N LEU A 157 9.58 -5.49 5.37
CA LEU A 157 10.36 -5.31 6.59
C LEU A 157 9.87 -6.31 7.63
N ASN A 158 10.80 -7.06 8.22
CA ASN A 158 10.52 -7.96 9.33
C ASN A 158 10.33 -7.15 10.62
N GLY A 159 9.15 -7.19 11.20
CA GLY A 159 8.83 -6.54 12.46
C GLY A 159 9.43 -7.24 13.68
N GLY A 160 9.58 -8.56 13.64
CA GLY A 160 10.16 -9.36 14.73
C GLY A 160 9.21 -9.57 15.90
N GLY A 161 7.90 -9.66 15.65
CA GLY A 161 6.87 -9.75 16.70
C GLY A 161 6.81 -8.48 17.53
N GLY A 162 7.21 -8.55 18.81
CA GLY A 162 7.14 -7.41 19.73
C GLY A 162 7.93 -6.16 19.33
N SER A 163 8.94 -6.27 18.44
CA SER A 163 9.69 -5.12 17.92
C SER A 163 9.06 -4.43 16.69
N THR A 164 7.89 -4.90 16.23
CA THR A 164 7.24 -4.39 15.00
C THR A 164 6.99 -2.90 15.07
N LYS A 165 6.61 -2.38 16.24
CA LYS A 165 6.41 -0.94 16.48
C LYS A 165 7.68 -0.14 16.25
N ASP A 166 8.82 -0.59 16.77
CA ASP A 166 10.09 0.12 16.66
C ASP A 166 10.57 0.16 15.20
N VAL A 167 10.40 -0.95 14.47
CA VAL A 167 10.72 -1.02 13.04
C VAL A 167 9.86 -0.03 12.26
N PHE A 168 8.54 -0.05 12.47
CA PHE A 168 7.61 0.88 11.83
C PHE A 168 7.94 2.34 12.14
N GLU A 169 8.13 2.67 13.42
CA GLU A 169 8.42 4.05 13.85
C GLU A 169 9.73 4.57 13.27
N ARG A 170 10.77 3.73 13.22
CA ARG A 170 12.05 4.10 12.59
C ARG A 170 11.89 4.35 11.09
N THR A 171 11.09 3.54 10.39
CA THR A 171 10.82 3.72 8.96
C THR A 171 10.15 5.07 8.70
N ILE A 172 9.08 5.41 9.44
CA ILE A 172 8.36 6.67 9.23
C ILE A 172 9.12 7.91 9.74
N GLN A 173 10.09 7.74 10.64
CA GLN A 173 11.01 8.80 11.07
C GLN A 173 11.98 9.20 9.96
N ASN A 174 12.31 8.28 9.05
CA ASN A 174 13.11 8.54 7.86
C ASN A 174 12.25 9.06 6.68
N ASP A 175 10.99 9.43 6.93
CA ASP A 175 10.00 9.85 5.93
C ASP A 175 9.78 8.83 4.80
N GLU A 176 10.08 7.55 5.05
CA GLU A 176 9.71 6.46 4.15
C GLU A 176 8.23 6.15 4.33
N ILE A 177 7.51 5.93 3.23
CA ILE A 177 6.09 5.57 3.27
C ILE A 177 5.96 4.10 3.65
N ALA A 178 5.24 3.84 4.74
CA ALA A 178 5.09 2.52 5.33
C ALA A 178 3.63 2.16 5.57
N PHE A 179 3.30 0.90 5.35
CA PHE A 179 2.03 0.31 5.75
C PHE A 179 2.32 -0.86 6.70
N CYS A 180 1.88 -0.72 7.94
CA CYS A 180 2.02 -1.74 8.97
C CYS A 180 0.73 -2.55 9.08
N ILE A 181 0.84 -3.87 9.07
CA ILE A 181 -0.29 -4.77 9.27
C ILE A 181 0.07 -5.70 10.43
N VAL A 182 -0.80 -5.72 11.44
CA VAL A 182 -0.70 -6.60 12.60
C VAL A 182 -2.04 -7.27 12.85
N ASP A 183 -2.05 -8.47 13.40
CA ASP A 183 -3.25 -9.11 13.95
C ASP A 183 -3.62 -8.46 15.30
N ASN A 184 -4.74 -8.88 15.92
CA ASN A 184 -5.20 -8.29 17.18
C ASN A 184 -4.77 -9.09 18.42
N ASP A 185 -4.14 -10.25 18.24
CA ASP A 185 -3.70 -11.17 19.31
C ASP A 185 -4.82 -11.60 20.30
N LYS A 186 -6.09 -11.43 19.95
CA LYS A 186 -7.22 -11.73 20.86
C LYS A 186 -7.49 -13.23 20.89
N LYS A 187 -7.39 -13.82 22.09
CA LYS A 187 -7.73 -15.24 22.34
C LYS A 187 -9.21 -15.60 22.21
N HIS A 188 -10.08 -14.60 22.21
CA HIS A 188 -11.54 -14.71 22.03
C HIS A 188 -12.10 -13.31 21.70
N PRO A 189 -13.31 -13.18 21.12
CA PRO A 189 -13.85 -11.88 20.67
C PRO A 189 -13.89 -10.79 21.76
N GLN A 190 -14.14 -11.21 23.01
CA GLN A 190 -14.22 -10.31 24.18
C GLN A 190 -12.88 -10.11 24.91
N ALA A 191 -11.78 -10.67 24.40
CA ALA A 191 -10.47 -10.53 25.01
C ALA A 191 -9.91 -9.12 24.75
N PRO A 192 -9.11 -8.56 25.67
CA PRO A 192 -8.34 -7.36 25.35
C PRO A 192 -7.37 -7.64 24.21
N TYR A 193 -6.99 -6.58 23.49
CA TYR A 193 -5.89 -6.64 22.52
C TYR A 193 -4.62 -7.14 23.21
N GLY A 194 -4.02 -8.17 22.63
CA GLY A 194 -2.80 -8.80 23.14
C GLY A 194 -1.54 -8.26 22.46
N GLY A 195 -0.40 -8.74 22.95
CA GLY A 195 0.88 -8.75 22.23
C GLY A 195 1.24 -7.45 21.52
N THR A 196 1.57 -7.58 20.24
CA THR A 196 2.12 -6.54 19.37
C THR A 196 1.07 -5.47 19.07
N SER A 197 -0.18 -5.88 18.82
CA SER A 197 -1.29 -5.01 18.46
C SER A 197 -1.59 -3.92 19.49
N SER A 198 -1.38 -4.26 20.77
CA SER A 198 -1.58 -3.33 21.90
C SER A 198 -0.71 -2.06 21.80
N HIS A 199 0.45 -2.18 21.16
CA HIS A 199 1.37 -1.07 20.95
C HIS A 199 0.94 -0.09 19.86
N PHE A 200 -0.02 -0.49 19.02
CA PHE A 200 -0.57 0.29 17.92
C PHE A 200 -1.97 0.83 18.21
N LEU A 201 -2.49 0.63 19.42
CA LEU A 201 -3.76 1.23 19.85
C LEU A 201 -3.66 2.76 19.80
N GLY A 202 -4.64 3.40 19.17
CA GLY A 202 -4.70 4.84 19.00
C GLY A 202 -4.87 5.23 17.53
N GLU A 203 -4.06 6.18 17.08
CA GLU A 203 -4.11 6.70 15.71
C GLU A 203 -3.57 5.67 14.72
N LYS A 204 -4.40 5.27 13.74
CA LYS A 204 -3.98 4.46 12.59
C LYS A 204 -2.91 5.14 11.74
N ILE A 205 -2.88 6.47 11.78
CA ILE A 205 -2.03 7.30 10.92
C ILE A 205 -0.92 7.91 11.77
N LYS A 206 0.33 7.79 11.32
CA LYS A 206 1.47 8.40 12.01
C LYS A 206 2.54 8.81 11.01
N ARG A 207 2.85 10.11 10.93
CA ARG A 207 3.82 10.68 9.97
C ARG A 207 3.55 10.21 8.53
N SER A 208 4.46 9.48 7.88
CA SER A 208 4.32 8.91 6.53
C SER A 208 3.76 7.48 6.54
N GLY A 209 3.28 6.98 7.69
CA GLY A 209 2.81 5.62 7.84
C GLY A 209 1.32 5.48 8.15
N LEU A 210 0.79 4.33 7.74
CA LEU A 210 -0.55 3.84 8.04
C LEU A 210 -0.42 2.48 8.75
N VAL A 211 -1.27 2.25 9.75
CA VAL A 211 -1.34 1.00 10.51
C VAL A 211 -2.74 0.43 10.38
N GLU A 212 -2.83 -0.84 10.02
CA GLU A 212 -4.06 -1.62 10.06
C GLU A 212 -3.90 -2.75 11.09
N ILE A 213 -4.80 -2.78 12.07
CA ILE A 213 -4.92 -3.88 13.02
C ILE A 213 -6.08 -4.74 12.54
N LEU A 214 -5.78 -5.96 12.10
CA LEU A 214 -6.77 -6.90 11.60
C LEU A 214 -7.57 -7.49 12.77
N ASP A 215 -8.87 -7.69 12.57
CA ASP A 215 -9.72 -8.33 13.58
C ASP A 215 -9.64 -9.86 13.50
N VAL A 216 -8.42 -10.38 13.62
CA VAL A 216 -8.11 -11.81 13.68
C VAL A 216 -7.04 -12.06 14.74
N HIS A 217 -7.06 -13.22 15.39
CA HIS A 217 -6.05 -13.62 16.36
C HIS A 217 -4.66 -13.76 15.71
N GLU A 218 -4.63 -14.39 14.53
CA GLU A 218 -3.45 -14.67 13.71
C GLU A 218 -3.86 -14.58 12.24
N VAL A 219 -2.94 -14.19 11.36
CA VAL A 219 -3.24 -13.96 9.93
C VAL A 219 -3.73 -15.22 9.19
N GLU A 220 -3.30 -16.41 9.60
CA GLU A 220 -3.73 -17.70 9.04
C GLU A 220 -5.23 -17.95 9.18
N SER A 221 -5.87 -17.27 10.14
CA SER A 221 -7.31 -17.29 10.34
C SER A 221 -8.08 -16.77 9.13
N LEU A 222 -7.43 -16.02 8.23
CA LEU A 222 -8.02 -15.56 6.98
C LEU A 222 -8.09 -16.66 5.90
N VAL A 223 -7.35 -17.76 6.01
CA VAL A 223 -7.31 -18.82 4.99
C VAL A 223 -8.65 -19.56 4.90
N PRO A 224 -9.38 -19.55 3.76
CA PRO A 224 -10.69 -20.20 3.66
C PRO A 224 -10.66 -21.70 4.03
N LEU A 225 -11.72 -22.20 4.68
CA LEU A 225 -11.80 -23.60 5.12
C LEU A 225 -11.69 -24.58 3.95
N ASP A 226 -12.25 -24.23 2.79
CA ASP A 226 -12.18 -25.05 1.59
C ASP A 226 -10.74 -25.15 1.06
N THR A 227 -9.98 -24.06 1.13
CA THR A 227 -8.54 -24.06 0.79
C THR A 227 -7.76 -24.98 1.72
N ILE A 228 -8.05 -24.94 3.03
CA ILE A 228 -7.41 -25.83 4.00
C ILE A 228 -7.71 -27.30 3.66
N GLU A 229 -8.97 -27.62 3.37
CA GLU A 229 -9.36 -28.98 3.00
C GLU A 229 -8.66 -29.47 1.73
N GLU A 230 -8.60 -28.62 0.69
CA GLU A 230 -7.93 -28.95 -0.57
C GLU A 230 -6.44 -29.21 -0.37
N VAL A 231 -5.75 -28.37 0.40
CA VAL A 231 -4.32 -28.56 0.73
C VAL A 231 -4.11 -29.86 1.50
N LEU A 232 -4.97 -30.17 2.49
CA LEU A 232 -4.87 -31.42 3.24
C LEU A 232 -5.09 -32.67 2.35
N LYS A 233 -5.97 -32.59 1.35
CA LYS A 233 -6.16 -33.65 0.34
C LYS A 233 -4.91 -33.81 -0.51
N ASN A 234 -4.40 -32.70 -1.06
CA ASN A 234 -3.22 -32.70 -1.93
C ASN A 234 -1.96 -33.21 -1.22
N LEU A 235 -1.82 -32.95 0.08
CA LEU A 235 -0.70 -33.42 0.90
C LEU A 235 -0.91 -34.81 1.52
N ASN A 236 -2.02 -35.50 1.22
CA ASN A 236 -2.40 -36.78 1.84
C ASN A 236 -2.46 -36.73 3.39
N LEU A 237 -2.83 -35.57 3.96
CA LEU A 237 -2.92 -35.33 5.40
C LEU A 237 -4.35 -35.46 5.93
N MET A 238 -5.35 -35.62 5.07
CA MET A 238 -6.77 -35.75 5.46
C MET A 238 -6.99 -36.83 6.51
N ILE A 239 -6.37 -38.01 6.37
CA ILE A 239 -6.53 -39.12 7.32
C ILE A 239 -6.14 -38.70 8.75
N LYS A 240 -5.15 -37.81 8.90
CA LYS A 240 -4.63 -37.37 10.20
C LYS A 240 -5.35 -36.16 10.77
N LYS A 241 -5.95 -35.32 9.92
CA LYS A 241 -6.48 -34.00 10.30
C LYS A 241 -7.98 -33.85 10.11
N LYS A 242 -8.67 -34.88 9.59
CA LYS A 242 -10.11 -34.87 9.33
C LYS A 242 -10.92 -34.44 10.54
N ASP A 243 -10.73 -35.08 11.69
CA ASP A 243 -11.54 -34.79 12.88
C ASP A 243 -11.35 -33.33 13.36
N THR A 244 -10.13 -32.79 13.26
CA THR A 244 -9.85 -31.39 13.58
C THR A 244 -10.54 -30.44 12.60
N LEU A 245 -10.48 -30.72 11.30
CA LEU A 245 -11.15 -29.90 10.29
C LEU A 245 -12.67 -29.97 10.43
N ASP A 246 -13.24 -31.15 10.65
CA ASP A 246 -14.67 -31.36 10.83
C ASP A 246 -15.17 -30.63 12.09
N PHE A 247 -14.38 -30.66 13.17
CA PHE A 247 -14.65 -29.89 14.38
C PHE A 247 -14.65 -28.38 14.12
N LEU A 248 -13.61 -27.86 13.44
CA LEU A 248 -13.51 -26.44 13.10
C LEU A 248 -14.67 -25.99 12.20
N LYS A 249 -15.02 -26.77 11.16
CA LYS A 249 -16.17 -26.51 10.29
C LYS A 249 -17.47 -26.47 11.08
N LYS A 250 -17.66 -27.39 12.03
CA LYS A 250 -18.83 -27.41 12.89
C LYS A 250 -18.90 -26.16 13.77
N LEU A 251 -17.80 -25.73 14.36
CA LEU A 251 -17.74 -24.47 15.12
C LEU A 251 -18.14 -23.29 14.23
N CYS A 252 -17.54 -23.18 13.04
CA CYS A 252 -17.83 -22.11 12.09
C CYS A 252 -19.28 -22.12 11.58
N SER A 253 -19.95 -23.28 11.54
CA SER A 253 -21.38 -23.37 11.20
C SER A 253 -22.31 -22.85 12.30
N ILE A 254 -21.81 -22.74 13.54
CA ILE A 254 -22.55 -22.17 14.67
C ILE A 254 -22.26 -20.66 14.74
N ASP A 255 -20.99 -20.29 14.59
CA ASP A 255 -20.49 -18.92 14.61
C ASP A 255 -19.34 -18.78 13.62
N GLU A 256 -19.59 -18.09 12.50
CA GLU A 256 -18.58 -17.87 11.46
C GLU A 256 -17.36 -17.10 11.98
N SER A 257 -17.54 -16.26 13.02
CA SER A 257 -16.46 -15.47 13.61
C SER A 257 -15.49 -16.32 14.43
N ALA A 258 -15.88 -17.53 14.84
CA ALA A 258 -15.05 -18.44 15.64
C ALA A 258 -13.73 -18.82 14.92
N LYS A 259 -13.67 -18.67 13.60
CA LYS A 259 -12.44 -18.89 12.83
C LYS A 259 -11.37 -17.82 13.07
N PHE A 260 -11.79 -16.62 13.46
CA PHE A 260 -10.91 -15.46 13.62
C PHE A 260 -10.30 -15.35 15.02
N TYR A 261 -10.63 -16.24 15.97
CA TYR A 261 -10.19 -16.15 17.37
C TYR A 261 -9.77 -17.50 17.96
#